data_AF-A0A5J5RHV4-F1
#
_entry.id   AF-A0A5J5RHV4-F1
#
_cell.length_a   1.000
_cell.length_b   1.000
_cell.length_c   1.000
_cell.angle_alpha   90.00
_cell.angle_beta   90.00
_cell.angle_gamma   90.00
#
_symmetry.space_group_name_H-M   'P 1'
#
loop_
_entity.id
_entity.type
_entity.pdbx_description
1 polymer ?
#
loop_
_entity_poly.entity_id
_entity_poly.type
_entity_poly.pdbx_seq_one_letter_code
_entity_poly.pdbx_strand_id
1 'polypeptide(L)'
;MSWLSILCGLLLLLCILKPGIRSSADRLDGRVLELDDSNFDSAISSFNYILVDFYAPWCGHCQRLSPQLDEAAPILAGLKDPIAVAKLNADKFTTVARKYEIDGYPTLKLFKRGVPVDYHGPRKAHKLVSHLKKIVAPDVSILGSDSAISDFVEAVGTYFPIYIGFGLDEMVISHLAIKYKRKAWFSVAKDFSGDAMVLYDFDKVPALVVFHPNYNQQSVFYGPFEDEFLGDFIKQNLIPLAVPMNRETLKLLSDDDRKIVLTIMEDENEEKSQKLIKLLKAAASANRDLVFGYVGVKQWDEFANTFGANEDTNFPKLIIWNGDEQYFTVIGYESLDEEEDQSSQISRFLEGYREGRMEKKMIKGPSFMDYMNVIGIAAVFIIVFLVAILMLIRRLSTHDDNKPRKDIYDDDDDDEGEEESSAESPESDYEVRKKED
;
A
#
# COMPACT_ATOMS: atom_id res chain seq x y z
N MET A 1 31.53 -7.06 69.97
CA MET A 1 30.39 -6.66 69.11
C MET A 1 30.96 -5.95 67.89
N SER A 2 30.58 -6.35 66.68
CA SER A 2 31.39 -6.16 65.46
C SER A 2 31.10 -4.87 64.69
N TRP A 3 32.16 -4.24 64.15
CA TRP A 3 32.05 -3.12 63.20
C TRP A 3 31.30 -3.47 61.90
N LEU A 4 31.21 -4.77 61.53
CA LEU A 4 30.42 -5.24 60.38
C LEU A 4 28.96 -4.75 60.43
N SER A 5 28.35 -4.70 61.61
CA SER A 5 26.95 -4.28 61.76
C SER A 5 26.71 -2.81 61.39
N ILE A 6 27.73 -1.96 61.52
CA ILE A 6 27.67 -0.53 61.17
C ILE A 6 27.91 -0.35 59.67
N LEU A 7 28.83 -1.12 59.08
CA LEU A 7 29.11 -1.09 57.65
C LEU A 7 27.90 -1.52 56.80
N CYS A 8 27.17 -2.56 57.22
CA CYS A 8 25.93 -2.98 56.55
C CYS A 8 24.85 -1.88 56.55
N GLY A 9 24.73 -1.08 57.61
CA GLY A 9 23.76 0.02 57.67
C GLY A 9 24.03 1.11 56.64
N LEU A 10 25.31 1.47 56.45
CA LEU A 10 25.72 2.48 55.46
C LEU A 10 25.59 1.99 54.01
N LEU A 11 25.86 0.70 53.75
CA LEU A 11 25.63 0.08 52.44
C LEU A 11 24.14 -0.01 52.07
N LEU A 12 23.26 -0.27 53.05
CA LEU A 12 21.81 -0.29 52.81
C LEU A 12 21.23 1.12 52.55
N LEU A 13 21.76 2.16 53.20
CA LEU A 13 21.27 3.53 52.99
C LEU A 13 21.60 4.07 51.60
N LEU A 14 22.75 3.68 51.03
CA LEU A 14 23.18 4.07 49.68
C LEU A 14 22.32 3.45 48.56
N CYS A 15 21.52 2.40 48.83
CA CYS A 15 20.62 1.80 47.85
C CYS A 15 19.26 2.52 47.72
N ILE A 16 18.91 3.42 48.64
CA ILE A 16 17.61 4.12 48.66
C ILE A 16 17.62 5.37 47.77
N LEU A 17 18.81 5.91 47.46
CA LEU A 17 19.02 6.99 46.49
C LEU A 17 19.59 6.49 45.16
N LYS A 18 18.94 5.47 44.57
CA LYS A 18 18.85 5.49 43.11
C LYS A 18 18.06 6.75 42.74
N PRO A 19 18.60 7.70 41.96
CA PRO A 19 17.72 8.65 41.30
C PRO A 19 16.77 7.80 40.46
N GLY A 20 15.47 7.90 40.74
CA GLY A 20 14.48 7.27 39.88
C GLY A 20 14.73 7.79 38.47
N ILE A 21 14.82 6.89 37.49
CA ILE A 21 14.72 7.28 36.09
C ILE A 21 13.28 7.76 35.92
N ARG A 22 13.05 9.03 36.25
CA ARG A 22 11.99 9.82 35.65
C ARG A 22 12.18 9.60 34.17
N SER A 23 11.22 8.94 33.54
CA SER A 23 11.25 8.76 32.10
C SER A 23 11.30 10.14 31.46
N SER A 24 12.48 10.55 31.02
CA SER A 24 12.67 11.66 30.10
C SER A 24 12.34 11.21 28.68
N ALA A 25 11.22 10.50 28.54
CA ALA A 25 10.24 10.86 27.54
C ALA A 25 9.84 12.33 27.78
N ASP A 26 10.76 13.23 27.42
CA ASP A 26 10.39 14.59 27.07
C ASP A 26 9.25 14.47 26.05
N ARG A 27 8.18 15.21 26.28
CA ARG A 27 6.89 14.89 25.66
C ARG A 27 7.07 15.13 24.16
N LEU A 28 7.08 14.03 23.38
CA LEU A 28 7.26 14.07 21.93
C LEU A 28 6.39 15.20 21.38
N ASP A 29 7.05 16.25 20.89
CA ASP A 29 6.43 17.57 20.74
C ASP A 29 5.54 17.68 19.49
N GLY A 30 5.34 16.54 18.82
CA GLY A 30 4.57 16.38 17.61
C GLY A 30 5.28 16.83 16.34
N ARG A 31 6.58 17.16 16.39
CA ARG A 31 7.34 17.56 15.20
C ARG A 31 8.10 16.38 14.59
N VAL A 32 8.40 16.49 13.30
CA VAL A 32 9.29 15.55 12.60
C VAL A 32 10.74 15.86 13.00
N LEU A 33 11.45 14.87 13.53
CA LEU A 33 12.84 15.00 13.96
C LEU A 33 13.79 14.98 12.75
N GLU A 34 14.72 15.94 12.70
CA GLU A 34 15.82 15.98 11.71
C GLU A 34 16.96 15.06 12.19
N LEU A 35 17.31 14.03 11.42
CA LEU A 35 18.38 13.09 11.77
C LEU A 35 19.61 13.18 10.85
N ASP A 36 20.78 12.95 11.45
CA ASP A 36 22.09 12.88 10.81
C ASP A 36 22.96 11.76 11.40
N ASP A 37 24.13 11.51 10.78
CA ASP A 37 25.08 10.47 11.21
C ASP A 37 25.51 10.58 12.70
N SER A 38 25.38 11.75 13.34
CA SER A 38 25.78 11.98 14.74
C SER A 38 24.67 11.72 15.76
N ASN A 39 23.40 11.92 15.38
CA ASN A 39 22.25 11.77 16.27
C ASN A 39 21.41 10.50 16.03
N PHE A 40 21.56 9.85 14.87
CA PHE A 40 20.67 8.77 14.43
C PHE A 40 20.56 7.61 15.42
N ASP A 41 21.67 6.96 15.78
CA ASP A 41 21.63 5.78 16.67
C ASP A 41 21.15 6.15 18.08
N SER A 42 21.38 7.39 18.53
CA SER A 42 20.82 7.93 19.77
C SER A 42 19.29 8.03 19.69
N ALA A 43 18.74 8.61 18.62
CA ALA A 43 17.30 8.69 18.41
C ALA A 43 16.64 7.31 18.29
N ILE A 44 17.24 6.38 17.54
CA ILE A 44 16.75 5.00 17.41
C ILE A 44 16.74 4.26 18.76
N SER A 45 17.69 4.54 19.65
CA SER A 45 17.71 3.97 21.01
C SER A 45 16.75 4.65 22.00
N SER A 46 16.38 5.91 21.76
CA SER A 46 15.58 6.73 22.68
C SER A 46 14.07 6.45 22.61
N PHE A 47 13.58 5.89 21.51
CA PHE A 47 12.15 5.66 21.29
C PHE A 47 11.81 4.17 21.12
N ASN A 48 10.74 3.72 21.79
CA ASN A 48 10.17 2.38 21.58
C ASN A 48 9.75 2.18 20.12
N TYR A 49 9.22 3.22 19.49
CA TYR A 49 8.80 3.25 18.10
C TYR A 49 9.21 4.57 17.44
N ILE A 50 9.90 4.49 16.31
CA ILE A 50 10.27 5.66 15.50
C ILE A 50 10.17 5.32 14.01
N LEU A 51 9.37 6.10 13.28
CA LEU A 51 9.29 6.07 11.83
C LEU A 51 10.36 7.02 11.26
N VAL A 52 11.26 6.52 10.42
CA VAL A 52 12.24 7.34 9.69
C VAL A 52 11.92 7.37 8.20
N ASP A 53 11.83 8.57 7.64
CA ASP A 53 11.84 8.82 6.19
C ASP A 53 13.26 9.05 5.69
N PHE A 54 13.79 8.07 4.95
CA PHE A 54 15.06 8.17 4.26
C PHE A 54 14.83 8.85 2.91
N TYR A 55 15.17 10.13 2.85
CA TYR A 55 14.75 11.04 1.78
C TYR A 55 15.94 11.68 1.05
N ALA A 56 15.66 12.28 -0.11
CA ALA A 56 16.58 13.16 -0.83
C ALA A 56 15.85 14.47 -1.19
N PRO A 57 16.51 15.65 -1.10
CA PRO A 57 15.84 16.95 -1.21
C PRO A 57 15.28 17.22 -2.61
N TRP A 58 15.89 16.65 -3.65
CA TRP A 58 15.47 16.76 -5.04
C TRP A 58 14.36 15.77 -5.44
N CYS A 59 14.01 14.80 -4.59
CA CYS A 59 13.01 13.79 -4.93
C CYS A 59 11.58 14.31 -4.71
N GLY A 60 10.83 14.52 -5.81
CA GLY A 60 9.44 14.98 -5.78
C GLY A 60 8.47 14.04 -5.05
N HIS A 61 8.80 12.75 -4.87
CA HIS A 61 8.01 11.85 -4.01
C HIS A 61 8.26 12.10 -2.51
N CYS A 62 9.46 12.54 -2.11
CA CYS A 62 9.77 12.95 -0.74
C CYS A 62 9.08 14.29 -0.41
N GLN A 63 9.13 15.24 -1.35
CA GLN A 63 8.49 16.56 -1.21
C GLN A 63 6.96 16.45 -1.01
N ARG A 64 6.31 15.48 -1.65
CA ARG A 64 4.89 15.14 -1.42
C ARG A 64 4.62 14.39 -0.11
N LEU A 65 5.62 13.73 0.47
CA LEU A 65 5.51 12.94 1.69
C LEU A 65 5.71 13.80 2.95
N SER A 66 6.69 14.72 2.97
CA SER A 66 6.97 15.58 4.15
C SER A 66 5.71 16.17 4.80
N PRO A 67 4.82 16.91 4.10
CA PRO A 67 3.64 17.50 4.75
C PRO A 67 2.66 16.46 5.31
N GLN A 68 2.70 15.21 4.86
CA GLN A 68 1.90 14.11 5.41
C GLN A 68 2.58 13.45 6.63
N LEU A 69 3.89 13.57 6.77
CA LEU A 69 4.62 13.26 8.01
C LEU A 69 4.42 14.35 9.05
N ASP A 70 4.50 15.62 8.64
CA ASP A 70 4.26 16.80 9.49
C ASP A 70 2.82 16.82 10.06
N GLU A 71 1.82 16.43 9.27
CA GLU A 71 0.42 16.25 9.71
C GLU A 71 0.24 15.04 10.65
N ALA A 72 0.98 13.94 10.43
CA ALA A 72 0.85 12.71 11.21
C ALA A 72 1.61 12.73 12.56
N ALA A 73 2.75 13.41 12.62
CA ALA A 73 3.64 13.46 13.78
C ALA A 73 2.97 13.85 15.11
N PRO A 74 2.11 14.88 15.23
CA PRO A 74 1.47 15.22 16.50
C PRO A 74 0.45 14.16 16.94
N ILE A 75 -0.23 13.50 16.00
CA ILE A 75 -1.21 12.45 16.30
C ILE A 75 -0.51 11.16 16.75
N LEU A 76 0.67 10.87 16.18
CA LEU A 76 1.51 9.72 16.52
C LEU A 76 2.28 9.90 17.84
N ALA A 77 2.66 11.13 18.17
CA ALA A 77 3.23 11.49 19.46
C ALA A 77 2.22 11.37 20.61
N GLY A 78 0.94 11.64 20.36
CA GLY A 78 -0.15 11.60 21.35
C GLY A 78 -0.69 10.19 21.70
N LEU A 79 -0.12 9.12 21.14
CA LEU A 79 -0.56 7.75 21.42
C LEU A 79 -0.15 7.28 22.82
N LYS A 80 -0.89 6.31 23.38
CA LYS A 80 -0.53 5.61 24.64
C LYS A 80 0.88 4.99 24.58
N ASP A 81 1.22 4.46 23.41
CA ASP A 81 2.55 4.03 23.02
C ASP A 81 3.02 4.94 21.87
N PRO A 82 3.70 6.07 22.17
CA PRO A 82 4.08 7.05 21.16
C PRO A 82 4.94 6.49 20.03
N ILE A 83 4.71 6.99 18.82
CA ILE A 83 5.58 6.77 17.66
C ILE A 83 6.21 8.11 17.30
N ALA A 84 7.52 8.23 17.46
CA ALA A 84 8.25 9.38 16.96
C ALA A 84 8.26 9.36 15.42
N VAL A 85 8.19 10.53 14.78
CA VAL A 85 8.37 10.67 13.33
C VAL A 85 9.65 11.44 13.09
N ALA A 86 10.46 10.97 12.14
CA ALA A 86 11.77 11.51 11.83
C ALA A 86 12.06 11.38 10.35
N LYS A 87 13.08 12.11 9.88
CA LYS A 87 13.60 12.00 8.52
C LYS A 87 15.11 12.17 8.50
N LEU A 88 15.78 11.50 7.56
CA LEU A 88 17.22 11.55 7.36
C LEU A 88 17.51 11.75 5.87
N ASN A 89 18.34 12.75 5.56
CA ASN A 89 18.79 13.01 4.18
C ASN A 89 19.81 11.94 3.78
N ALA A 90 19.33 10.83 3.20
CA ALA A 90 20.13 9.65 2.87
C ALA A 90 21.07 9.89 1.68
N ASP A 91 20.75 10.86 0.82
CA ASP A 91 21.62 11.36 -0.26
C ASP A 91 22.90 12.02 0.28
N LYS A 92 22.79 12.68 1.45
CA LYS A 92 23.94 13.25 2.18
C LYS A 92 24.60 12.24 3.12
N PHE A 93 23.81 11.55 3.94
CA PHE A 93 24.25 10.69 5.04
C PHE A 93 24.34 9.22 4.59
N THR A 94 25.21 8.99 3.60
CA THR A 94 25.30 7.73 2.86
C THR A 94 25.78 6.54 3.70
N THR A 95 26.41 6.78 4.85
CA THR A 95 26.82 5.75 5.82
C THR A 95 25.59 5.07 6.43
N VAL A 96 24.66 5.86 6.97
CA VAL A 96 23.39 5.35 7.50
C VAL A 96 22.50 4.78 6.38
N ALA A 97 22.49 5.42 5.20
CA ALA A 97 21.76 4.89 4.03
C ALA A 97 22.23 3.46 3.65
N ARG A 98 23.54 3.21 3.64
CA ARG A 98 24.10 1.87 3.38
C ARG A 98 23.86 0.89 4.53
N LYS A 99 23.93 1.35 5.79
CA LYS A 99 23.67 0.55 7.00
C LYS A 99 22.25 -0.04 7.03
N TYR A 100 21.29 0.59 6.35
CA TYR A 100 19.88 0.18 6.31
C TYR A 100 19.34 -0.12 4.90
N GLU A 101 20.22 -0.36 3.92
CA GLU A 101 19.84 -0.82 2.58
C GLU A 101 18.82 0.13 1.90
N ILE A 102 19.17 1.41 1.85
CA ILE A 102 18.35 2.47 1.24
C ILE A 102 18.74 2.67 -0.23
N ASP A 103 18.14 1.87 -1.11
CA ASP A 103 18.40 1.91 -2.56
C ASP A 103 17.50 2.88 -3.34
N GLY A 104 16.62 3.63 -2.65
CA GLY A 104 15.72 4.60 -3.29
C GLY A 104 14.92 5.48 -2.32
N TYR A 105 14.30 6.54 -2.83
CA TYR A 105 13.70 7.61 -2.02
C TYR A 105 12.25 7.95 -2.44
N PRO A 106 11.32 8.21 -1.49
CA PRO A 106 11.46 8.02 -0.05
C PRO A 106 11.32 6.55 0.34
N THR A 107 12.22 6.08 1.20
CA THR A 107 12.09 4.78 1.88
C THR A 107 11.72 5.04 3.34
N LEU A 108 10.61 4.45 3.79
CA LEU A 108 10.15 4.56 5.18
C LEU A 108 10.51 3.28 5.93
N LYS A 109 11.19 3.37 7.08
CA LYS A 109 11.38 2.24 8.00
C LYS A 109 10.86 2.60 9.39
N LEU A 110 10.06 1.70 9.97
CA LEU A 110 9.60 1.78 11.36
C LEU A 110 10.54 0.96 12.23
N PHE A 111 11.31 1.62 13.08
CA PHE A 111 12.12 0.98 14.09
C PHE A 111 11.26 0.63 15.30
N LYS A 112 11.36 -0.62 15.77
CA LYS A 112 10.70 -1.14 16.97
C LYS A 112 11.77 -1.55 17.97
N ARG A 113 11.99 -0.73 19.01
CA ARG A 113 13.04 -0.94 20.03
C ARG A 113 14.41 -1.23 19.38
N GLY A 114 14.79 -0.40 18.40
CA GLY A 114 16.01 -0.54 17.61
C GLY A 114 15.94 -1.47 16.39
N VAL A 115 14.95 -2.37 16.29
CA VAL A 115 14.83 -3.31 15.16
C VAL A 115 14.12 -2.64 13.97
N PRO A 116 14.76 -2.46 12.79
CA PRO A 116 14.12 -1.88 11.61
C PRO A 116 13.06 -2.82 11.01
N VAL A 117 11.96 -2.25 10.52
CA VAL A 117 10.94 -2.93 9.71
C VAL A 117 10.49 -2.01 8.58
N ASP A 118 10.52 -2.47 7.34
CA ASP A 118 10.15 -1.66 6.18
C ASP A 118 8.65 -1.33 6.15
N TYR A 119 8.35 -0.08 5.77
CA TYR A 119 6.98 0.45 5.73
C TYR A 119 6.48 0.59 4.29
N HIS A 120 5.70 -0.40 3.85
CA HIS A 120 4.99 -0.41 2.56
C HIS A 120 3.49 -0.08 2.70
N GLY A 121 3.13 0.67 3.75
CA GLY A 121 1.77 1.08 4.06
C GLY A 121 1.36 2.41 3.38
N PRO A 122 0.14 2.91 3.66
CA PRO A 122 -0.36 4.16 3.11
C PRO A 122 0.51 5.36 3.48
N ARG A 123 0.63 6.32 2.55
CA ARG A 123 1.45 7.55 2.67
C ARG A 123 0.65 8.85 2.83
N LYS A 124 -0.69 8.79 2.86
CA LYS A 124 -1.56 9.93 3.26
C LYS A 124 -1.68 9.95 4.77
N ALA A 125 -1.62 11.12 5.41
CA ALA A 125 -1.45 11.27 6.86
C ALA A 125 -2.47 10.47 7.69
N HIS A 126 -3.78 10.65 7.47
CA HIS A 126 -4.81 9.90 8.19
C HIS A 126 -4.68 8.37 8.05
N LYS A 127 -4.34 7.85 6.85
CA LYS A 127 -4.15 6.41 6.62
C LYS A 127 -2.82 5.91 7.21
N LEU A 128 -1.77 6.73 7.14
CA LEU A 128 -0.46 6.50 7.76
C LEU A 128 -0.62 6.35 9.29
N VAL A 129 -1.35 7.27 9.92
CA VAL A 129 -1.70 7.23 11.35
C VAL A 129 -2.45 5.94 11.70
N SER A 130 -3.56 5.62 11.01
CA SER A 130 -4.35 4.41 11.32
C SER A 130 -3.56 3.11 11.13
N HIS A 131 -2.73 3.03 10.08
CA HIS A 131 -1.88 1.87 9.82
C HIS A 131 -0.76 1.74 10.88
N LEU A 132 -0.12 2.83 11.29
CA LEU A 132 0.91 2.83 12.34
C LEU A 132 0.34 2.55 13.74
N LYS A 133 -0.81 3.14 14.10
CA LYS A 133 -1.58 2.80 15.30
C LYS A 133 -1.77 1.28 15.40
N LYS A 134 -2.24 0.63 14.32
CA LYS A 134 -2.49 -0.83 14.30
C LYS A 134 -1.22 -1.67 14.43
N ILE A 135 -0.07 -1.17 13.95
CA ILE A 135 1.22 -1.89 14.03
C ILE A 135 1.81 -1.93 15.45
N VAL A 136 1.54 -0.92 16.29
CA VAL A 136 2.05 -0.82 17.68
C VAL A 136 1.04 -1.24 18.75
N ALA A 137 -0.25 -1.25 18.42
CA ALA A 137 -1.34 -1.66 19.31
C ALA A 137 -1.17 -3.08 19.88
N PRO A 138 -1.81 -3.37 21.03
CA PRO A 138 -2.01 -4.76 21.48
C PRO A 138 -2.77 -5.56 20.42
N ASP A 139 -2.62 -6.89 20.46
CA ASP A 139 -3.32 -7.79 19.56
C ASP A 139 -4.83 -7.80 19.86
N VAL A 140 -5.19 -7.89 21.14
CA VAL A 140 -6.56 -7.72 21.66
C VAL A 140 -6.58 -6.58 22.69
N SER A 141 -7.52 -5.63 22.55
CA SER A 141 -7.79 -4.62 23.57
C SER A 141 -8.84 -5.11 24.58
N ILE A 142 -8.65 -4.85 25.88
CA ILE A 142 -9.67 -5.12 26.91
C ILE A 142 -10.49 -3.84 27.12
N LEU A 143 -11.81 -3.95 27.00
CA LEU A 143 -12.78 -2.87 27.17
C LEU A 143 -13.66 -3.19 28.38
N GLY A 144 -13.86 -2.21 29.27
CA GLY A 144 -14.48 -2.41 30.59
C GLY A 144 -15.61 -1.43 30.91
N SER A 145 -16.23 -0.85 29.89
CA SER A 145 -17.46 -0.05 29.95
C SER A 145 -17.90 0.35 28.53
N ASP A 146 -19.13 0.84 28.38
CA ASP A 146 -19.61 1.43 27.13
C ASP A 146 -18.72 2.59 26.64
N SER A 147 -18.22 3.42 27.56
CA SER A 147 -17.26 4.49 27.23
C SER A 147 -15.97 3.92 26.68
N ALA A 148 -15.41 2.86 27.30
CA ALA A 148 -14.21 2.22 26.76
C ALA A 148 -14.45 1.62 25.36
N ILE A 149 -15.70 1.23 25.05
CA ILE A 149 -16.10 0.80 23.69
C ILE A 149 -16.14 2.00 22.74
N SER A 150 -16.85 3.09 23.05
CA SER A 150 -16.89 4.27 22.18
C SER A 150 -15.50 4.86 21.93
N ASP A 151 -14.71 5.03 23.00
CA ASP A 151 -13.37 5.59 22.97
C ASP A 151 -12.42 4.73 22.11
N PHE A 152 -12.55 3.40 22.19
CA PHE A 152 -11.79 2.48 21.35
C PHE A 152 -12.18 2.63 19.88
N VAL A 153 -13.47 2.65 19.55
CA VAL A 153 -13.98 2.74 18.17
C VAL A 153 -13.61 4.06 17.52
N GLU A 154 -13.70 5.18 18.24
CA GLU A 154 -13.21 6.48 17.77
C GLU A 154 -11.68 6.46 17.59
N ALA A 155 -10.93 5.97 18.58
CA ALA A 155 -9.47 5.99 18.55
C ALA A 155 -8.85 5.12 17.45
N VAL A 156 -9.47 4.00 17.07
CA VAL A 156 -9.00 3.15 15.97
C VAL A 156 -9.42 3.64 14.58
N GLY A 157 -10.54 4.36 14.50
CA GLY A 157 -11.06 4.95 13.27
C GLY A 157 -11.56 3.92 12.24
N THR A 158 -11.93 4.40 11.06
CA THR A 158 -12.77 3.65 10.11
C THR A 158 -12.02 2.72 9.14
N TYR A 159 -10.69 2.74 9.13
CA TYR A 159 -9.87 2.18 8.04
C TYR A 159 -9.82 0.64 7.98
N PHE A 160 -9.99 -0.02 9.12
CA PHE A 160 -10.01 -1.49 9.23
C PHE A 160 -11.34 -1.95 9.85
N PRO A 161 -11.82 -3.18 9.57
CA PRO A 161 -12.89 -3.79 10.34
C PRO A 161 -12.51 -3.91 11.83
N ILE A 162 -13.52 -3.78 12.68
CA ILE A 162 -13.40 -3.81 14.14
C ILE A 162 -14.21 -4.98 14.67
N TYR A 163 -13.53 -5.89 15.38
CA TYR A 163 -14.11 -7.06 16.03
C TYR A 163 -14.15 -6.84 17.55
N ILE A 164 -15.33 -6.96 18.15
CA ILE A 164 -15.55 -6.82 19.60
C ILE A 164 -16.20 -8.10 20.13
N GLY A 165 -15.49 -8.81 21.01
CA GLY A 165 -15.97 -9.98 21.72
C GLY A 165 -16.72 -9.61 23.00
N PHE A 166 -18.04 -9.54 22.94
CA PHE A 166 -18.90 -9.25 24.09
C PHE A 166 -19.05 -10.51 24.96
N GLY A 167 -18.57 -10.42 26.21
CA GLY A 167 -18.57 -11.55 27.14
C GLY A 167 -17.56 -12.67 26.79
N LEU A 168 -16.60 -12.40 25.89
CA LEU A 168 -15.52 -13.32 25.56
C LEU A 168 -14.26 -13.06 26.41
N ASP A 169 -13.51 -14.13 26.68
CA ASP A 169 -12.15 -14.00 27.18
C ASP A 169 -11.18 -13.66 26.03
N GLU A 170 -10.17 -12.85 26.32
CA GLU A 170 -9.18 -12.39 25.32
C GLU A 170 -8.39 -13.54 24.68
N MET A 171 -8.17 -14.64 25.42
CA MET A 171 -7.46 -15.81 24.91
C MET A 171 -8.18 -16.47 23.73
N VAL A 172 -9.53 -16.47 23.72
CA VAL A 172 -10.37 -17.10 22.69
C VAL A 172 -10.13 -16.51 21.29
N ILE A 173 -9.83 -15.20 21.20
CA ILE A 173 -9.56 -14.53 19.92
C ILE A 173 -8.08 -14.17 19.74
N SER A 174 -7.22 -14.39 20.75
CA SER A 174 -5.82 -13.96 20.76
C SER A 174 -5.00 -14.46 19.57
N HIS A 175 -5.07 -15.76 19.25
CA HIS A 175 -4.35 -16.38 18.14
C HIS A 175 -4.75 -15.78 16.78
N LEU A 176 -6.06 -15.61 16.57
CA LEU A 176 -6.63 -15.05 15.35
C LEU A 176 -6.36 -13.54 15.24
N ALA A 177 -6.32 -12.83 16.37
CA ALA A 177 -5.96 -11.42 16.44
C ALA A 177 -4.48 -11.17 16.07
N ILE A 178 -3.57 -12.07 16.46
CA ILE A 178 -2.18 -12.08 16.03
C ILE A 178 -2.09 -12.37 14.52
N LYS A 179 -2.75 -13.44 14.06
CA LYS A 179 -2.81 -13.85 12.63
C LYS A 179 -3.27 -12.72 11.72
N TYR A 180 -4.28 -11.95 12.14
CA TYR A 180 -4.88 -10.87 11.36
C TYR A 180 -4.50 -9.45 11.85
N LYS A 181 -3.40 -9.30 12.62
CA LYS A 181 -2.95 -8.00 13.19
C LYS A 181 -2.74 -6.89 12.15
N ARG A 182 -2.52 -7.21 10.87
CA ARG A 182 -2.39 -6.21 9.79
C ARG A 182 -3.68 -5.96 8.99
N LYS A 183 -4.77 -6.67 9.28
CA LYS A 183 -6.04 -6.60 8.53
C LYS A 183 -7.26 -6.17 9.37
N ALA A 184 -7.22 -6.30 10.70
CA ALA A 184 -8.37 -5.99 11.57
C ALA A 184 -8.00 -5.50 12.99
N TRP A 185 -8.94 -4.80 13.63
CA TRP A 185 -8.92 -4.50 15.07
C TRP A 185 -9.66 -5.58 15.85
N PHE A 186 -9.14 -5.94 17.04
CA PHE A 186 -9.74 -6.94 17.92
C PHE A 186 -9.78 -6.42 19.35
N SER A 187 -10.89 -6.66 20.03
CA SER A 187 -11.08 -6.36 21.44
C SER A 187 -12.06 -7.33 22.11
N VAL A 188 -12.09 -7.33 23.43
CA VAL A 188 -13.15 -7.98 24.22
C VAL A 188 -13.79 -6.97 25.16
N ALA A 189 -15.11 -6.99 25.26
CA ALA A 189 -15.89 -6.20 26.20
C ALA A 189 -16.24 -7.07 27.41
N LYS A 190 -15.66 -6.73 28.57
CA LYS A 190 -15.85 -7.44 29.85
C LYS A 190 -16.95 -6.85 30.72
N ASP A 191 -17.36 -5.61 30.44
CA ASP A 191 -18.54 -4.94 31.01
C ASP A 191 -19.14 -3.99 29.95
N PHE A 192 -20.47 -3.98 29.83
CA PHE A 192 -21.25 -3.28 28.81
C PHE A 192 -22.75 -3.28 29.18
N SER A 193 -23.51 -2.28 28.73
CA SER A 193 -24.95 -2.16 29.00
C SER A 193 -25.84 -2.83 27.95
N GLY A 194 -27.14 -2.89 28.24
CA GLY A 194 -28.16 -3.24 27.25
C GLY A 194 -28.26 -2.25 26.09
N ASP A 195 -27.87 -0.98 26.28
CA ASP A 195 -27.85 0.00 25.19
C ASP A 195 -26.71 -0.29 24.21
N ALA A 196 -25.58 -0.83 24.70
CA ALA A 196 -24.53 -1.37 23.84
C ALA A 196 -24.98 -2.64 23.10
N MET A 197 -25.79 -3.51 23.71
CA MET A 197 -26.39 -4.66 23.03
C MET A 197 -27.30 -4.23 21.86
N VAL A 198 -28.10 -3.18 22.05
CA VAL A 198 -28.95 -2.59 21.00
C VAL A 198 -28.10 -1.90 19.92
N LEU A 199 -27.07 -1.14 20.30
CA LEU A 199 -26.22 -0.41 19.35
C LEU A 199 -25.46 -1.34 18.39
N TYR A 200 -25.00 -2.49 18.89
CA TYR A 200 -24.25 -3.50 18.13
C TYR A 200 -25.12 -4.69 17.68
N ASP A 201 -26.45 -4.58 17.81
CA ASP A 201 -27.46 -5.50 17.27
C ASP A 201 -27.26 -6.99 17.67
N PHE A 202 -27.04 -7.23 18.97
CA PHE A 202 -26.89 -8.59 19.51
C PHE A 202 -27.78 -8.86 20.73
N ASP A 203 -28.36 -10.05 20.81
CA ASP A 203 -29.37 -10.41 21.83
C ASP A 203 -28.90 -11.45 22.86
N LYS A 204 -27.70 -12.03 22.67
CA LYS A 204 -27.13 -13.11 23.49
C LYS A 204 -25.64 -12.90 23.73
N VAL A 205 -25.13 -13.49 24.81
CA VAL A 205 -23.71 -13.50 25.16
C VAL A 205 -23.25 -14.93 25.47
N PRO A 206 -21.99 -15.31 25.17
CA PRO A 206 -21.00 -14.52 24.43
C PRO A 206 -21.36 -14.29 22.96
N ALA A 207 -20.85 -13.19 22.39
CA ALA A 207 -21.00 -12.84 20.98
C ALA A 207 -19.73 -12.19 20.45
N LEU A 208 -19.35 -12.50 19.20
CA LEU A 208 -18.31 -11.76 18.46
C LEU A 208 -19.00 -10.89 17.41
N VAL A 209 -19.03 -9.57 17.63
CA VAL A 209 -19.53 -8.60 16.66
C VAL A 209 -18.36 -8.15 15.79
N VAL A 210 -18.56 -8.09 14.48
CA VAL A 210 -17.67 -7.38 13.54
C VAL A 210 -18.45 -6.25 12.89
N PHE A 211 -17.84 -5.08 12.76
CA PHE A 211 -18.40 -3.99 11.96
C PHE A 211 -17.35 -3.27 11.12
N HIS A 212 -17.85 -2.67 10.04
CA HIS A 212 -17.11 -2.01 8.98
C HIS A 212 -17.55 -0.53 8.91
N PRO A 213 -16.87 0.39 9.61
CA PRO A 213 -17.38 1.75 9.78
C PRO A 213 -17.55 2.52 8.46
N ASN A 214 -16.61 2.36 7.52
CA ASN A 214 -16.69 2.96 6.17
C ASN A 214 -17.87 2.46 5.31
N TYR A 215 -18.47 1.31 5.67
CA TYR A 215 -19.47 0.63 4.83
C TYR A 215 -20.85 0.51 5.50
N ASN A 216 -20.99 1.04 6.72
CA ASN A 216 -22.13 0.92 7.63
C ASN A 216 -22.74 -0.50 7.61
N GLN A 217 -21.88 -1.48 7.93
CA GLN A 217 -22.23 -2.91 7.91
C GLN A 217 -21.69 -3.56 9.17
N GLN A 218 -22.50 -4.43 9.78
CA GLN A 218 -22.10 -5.30 10.89
C GLN A 218 -22.51 -6.75 10.66
N SER A 219 -21.98 -7.66 11.46
CA SER A 219 -22.36 -9.07 11.54
C SER A 219 -22.05 -9.61 12.93
N VAL A 220 -22.89 -10.49 13.45
CA VAL A 220 -22.76 -11.05 14.79
C VAL A 220 -22.57 -12.56 14.71
N PHE A 221 -21.66 -13.10 15.52
CA PHE A 221 -21.38 -14.53 15.63
C PHE A 221 -21.61 -15.02 17.06
N TYR A 222 -22.54 -15.95 17.23
CA TYR A 222 -22.93 -16.56 18.51
C TYR A 222 -22.24 -17.90 18.79
N GLY A 223 -21.17 -18.21 18.07
CA GLY A 223 -20.40 -19.45 18.20
C GLY A 223 -20.74 -20.53 17.18
N PRO A 224 -20.13 -21.73 17.28
CA PRO A 224 -19.20 -22.14 18.34
C PRO A 224 -17.89 -21.34 18.35
N PHE A 225 -17.37 -21.07 19.55
CA PHE A 225 -16.19 -20.20 19.76
C PHE A 225 -14.89 -21.00 19.72
N GLU A 226 -14.68 -21.69 18.60
CA GLU A 226 -13.52 -22.55 18.32
C GLU A 226 -12.72 -22.00 17.14
N ASP A 227 -11.40 -22.24 17.11
CA ASP A 227 -10.44 -21.62 16.18
C ASP A 227 -10.82 -21.74 14.68
N GLU A 228 -11.48 -22.83 14.28
CA GLU A 228 -11.95 -23.06 12.90
C GLU A 228 -13.10 -22.11 12.54
N PHE A 229 -14.23 -22.20 13.25
CA PHE A 229 -15.42 -21.39 12.98
C PHE A 229 -15.17 -19.88 13.23
N LEU A 230 -14.37 -19.53 14.24
CA LEU A 230 -13.92 -18.15 14.45
C LEU A 230 -12.96 -17.69 13.33
N GLY A 231 -12.06 -18.56 12.88
CA GLY A 231 -11.14 -18.29 11.79
C GLY A 231 -11.86 -17.99 10.48
N ASP A 232 -12.92 -18.73 10.19
CA ASP A 232 -13.80 -18.55 9.04
C ASP A 232 -14.69 -17.32 9.17
N PHE A 233 -15.37 -17.12 10.31
CA PHE A 233 -16.17 -15.90 10.53
C PHE A 233 -15.31 -14.64 10.40
N ILE A 234 -14.08 -14.67 10.90
CA ILE A 234 -13.12 -13.57 10.71
C ILE A 234 -12.74 -13.46 9.23
N LYS A 235 -12.26 -14.51 8.55
CA LYS A 235 -11.85 -14.45 7.12
C LYS A 235 -12.97 -13.89 6.24
N GLN A 236 -14.19 -14.40 6.37
CA GLN A 236 -15.37 -13.98 5.60
C GLN A 236 -15.78 -12.51 5.83
N ASN A 237 -15.37 -11.90 6.95
CA ASN A 237 -15.70 -10.52 7.31
C ASN A 237 -14.48 -9.56 7.35
N LEU A 238 -13.29 -9.98 6.89
CA LEU A 238 -12.17 -9.04 6.69
C LEU A 238 -12.49 -7.99 5.59
N ILE A 239 -13.40 -8.33 4.69
CA ILE A 239 -13.87 -7.53 3.56
C ILE A 239 -15.40 -7.34 3.73
N PRO A 240 -15.98 -6.17 3.45
CA PRO A 240 -17.42 -5.96 3.52
C PRO A 240 -18.15 -6.76 2.41
N LEU A 241 -19.47 -6.89 2.54
CA LEU A 241 -20.30 -7.73 1.67
C LEU A 241 -20.23 -7.32 0.20
N ALA A 242 -20.30 -6.01 -0.09
CA ALA A 242 -19.97 -5.45 -1.39
C ALA A 242 -18.97 -4.30 -1.23
N VAL A 243 -17.92 -4.27 -2.06
CA VAL A 243 -16.75 -3.40 -1.88
C VAL A 243 -16.37 -2.67 -3.18
N PRO A 244 -16.03 -1.36 -3.15
CA PRO A 244 -15.58 -0.63 -4.32
C PRO A 244 -14.18 -1.10 -4.74
N MET A 245 -13.99 -1.42 -6.02
CA MET A 245 -12.69 -1.73 -6.58
C MET A 245 -11.86 -0.45 -6.67
N ASN A 246 -10.75 -0.44 -5.95
CA ASN A 246 -9.71 0.58 -6.04
C ASN A 246 -8.37 -0.09 -5.67
N ARG A 247 -7.25 0.58 -5.91
CA ARG A 247 -5.90 0.00 -5.68
C ARG A 247 -5.63 -0.46 -4.24
N GLU A 248 -6.36 0.07 -3.24
CA GLU A 248 -6.26 -0.41 -1.85
C GLU A 248 -7.11 -1.68 -1.64
N THR A 249 -8.35 -1.72 -2.16
CA THR A 249 -9.21 -2.93 -2.12
C THR A 249 -8.57 -4.10 -2.86
N LEU A 250 -8.02 -3.88 -4.06
CA LEU A 250 -7.34 -4.92 -4.83
C LEU A 250 -6.15 -5.53 -4.06
N LYS A 251 -5.42 -4.71 -3.29
CA LYS A 251 -4.32 -5.15 -2.41
C LYS A 251 -4.80 -5.87 -1.13
N LEU A 252 -6.08 -5.74 -0.74
CA LEU A 252 -6.66 -6.56 0.31
C LEU A 252 -7.10 -7.94 -0.22
N LEU A 253 -7.49 -7.99 -1.50
CA LEU A 253 -7.97 -9.19 -2.20
C LEU A 253 -6.86 -10.08 -2.79
N SER A 254 -5.61 -9.61 -2.89
CA SER A 254 -4.48 -10.42 -3.37
C SER A 254 -4.17 -11.66 -2.53
N ASP A 255 -4.71 -11.74 -1.32
CA ASP A 255 -4.54 -12.86 -0.38
C ASP A 255 -5.88 -13.58 -0.10
N ASP A 256 -6.90 -13.41 -0.96
CA ASP A 256 -8.23 -14.03 -0.82
C ASP A 256 -8.50 -14.96 -2.00
N ASP A 257 -8.67 -16.25 -1.72
CA ASP A 257 -8.85 -17.31 -2.72
C ASP A 257 -10.24 -17.28 -3.40
N ARG A 258 -11.15 -16.41 -2.94
CA ARG A 258 -12.52 -16.30 -3.43
C ARG A 258 -12.58 -15.50 -4.73
N LYS A 259 -13.40 -15.99 -5.69
CA LYS A 259 -13.64 -15.27 -6.94
C LYS A 259 -14.47 -14.02 -6.70
N ILE A 260 -14.18 -12.99 -7.49
CA ILE A 260 -14.81 -11.68 -7.45
C ILE A 260 -15.95 -11.67 -8.47
N VAL A 261 -17.18 -11.54 -7.99
CA VAL A 261 -18.32 -11.05 -8.78
C VAL A 261 -18.12 -9.55 -8.93
N LEU A 262 -17.65 -9.09 -10.08
CA LEU A 262 -17.43 -7.66 -10.34
C LEU A 262 -18.62 -7.08 -11.12
N THR A 263 -19.29 -6.11 -10.52
CA THR A 263 -20.33 -5.28 -11.16
C THR A 263 -19.74 -3.95 -11.62
N ILE A 264 -19.67 -3.74 -12.92
CA ILE A 264 -19.23 -2.48 -13.53
C ILE A 264 -20.47 -1.63 -13.83
N MET A 265 -20.42 -0.36 -13.46
CA MET A 265 -21.51 0.61 -13.61
C MET A 265 -20.97 1.86 -14.32
N GLU A 266 -21.84 2.71 -14.84
CA GLU A 266 -21.42 4.00 -15.40
C GLU A 266 -20.82 4.91 -14.29
N ASP A 267 -21.51 5.00 -13.15
CA ASP A 267 -21.14 5.82 -12.00
C ASP A 267 -21.63 5.16 -10.70
N GLU A 268 -20.74 4.86 -9.76
CA GLU A 268 -21.13 4.20 -8.51
C GLU A 268 -21.83 5.13 -7.50
N ASN A 269 -21.79 6.46 -7.70
CA ASN A 269 -22.42 7.44 -6.82
C ASN A 269 -23.91 7.71 -7.14
N GLU A 270 -24.41 7.27 -8.30
CA GLU A 270 -25.80 7.50 -8.70
C GLU A 270 -26.81 6.72 -7.84
N GLU A 271 -28.03 7.24 -7.69
CA GLU A 271 -29.05 6.62 -6.83
C GLU A 271 -29.41 5.19 -7.27
N LYS A 272 -29.40 4.92 -8.58
CA LYS A 272 -29.61 3.58 -9.15
C LYS A 272 -28.49 2.63 -8.77
N SER A 273 -27.24 3.05 -8.89
CA SER A 273 -26.06 2.29 -8.46
C SER A 273 -26.07 2.04 -6.95
N GLN A 274 -26.49 3.02 -6.14
CA GLN A 274 -26.65 2.87 -4.69
C GLN A 274 -27.82 1.95 -4.28
N LYS A 275 -28.83 1.76 -5.13
CA LYS A 275 -29.84 0.69 -4.97
C LYS A 275 -29.23 -0.67 -5.33
N LEU A 276 -28.55 -0.78 -6.47
CA LEU A 276 -27.90 -2.01 -6.91
C LEU A 276 -26.85 -2.50 -5.90
N ILE A 277 -26.02 -1.63 -5.33
CA ILE A 277 -25.04 -1.98 -4.29
C ILE A 277 -25.71 -2.60 -3.05
N LYS A 278 -26.96 -2.25 -2.72
CA LYS A 278 -27.72 -2.91 -1.64
C LYS A 278 -28.15 -4.33 -2.04
N LEU A 279 -28.54 -4.54 -3.30
CA LEU A 279 -28.82 -5.87 -3.85
C LEU A 279 -27.56 -6.74 -3.90
N LEU A 280 -26.41 -6.18 -4.28
CA LEU A 280 -25.11 -6.87 -4.24
C LEU A 280 -24.72 -7.25 -2.80
N LYS A 281 -24.94 -6.38 -1.81
CA LYS A 281 -24.74 -6.72 -0.38
C LYS A 281 -25.65 -7.86 0.08
N ALA A 282 -26.90 -7.92 -0.39
CA ALA A 282 -27.83 -9.00 -0.08
C ALA A 282 -27.49 -10.32 -0.80
N ALA A 283 -27.01 -10.26 -2.04
CA ALA A 283 -26.48 -11.42 -2.75
C ALA A 283 -25.23 -11.97 -2.06
N ALA A 284 -24.31 -11.10 -1.64
CA ALA A 284 -23.08 -11.49 -0.96
C ALA A 284 -23.31 -12.14 0.41
N SER A 285 -24.34 -11.76 1.16
CA SER A 285 -24.61 -12.37 2.47
C SER A 285 -25.05 -13.83 2.36
N ALA A 286 -25.73 -14.18 1.26
CA ALA A 286 -26.09 -15.55 0.90
C ALA A 286 -24.98 -16.32 0.15
N ASN A 287 -23.94 -15.65 -0.34
CA ASN A 287 -22.89 -16.21 -1.21
C ASN A 287 -21.49 -15.80 -0.73
N ARG A 288 -21.18 -16.14 0.53
CA ARG A 288 -19.91 -15.82 1.21
C ARG A 288 -18.67 -16.49 0.58
N ASP A 289 -18.89 -17.53 -0.24
CA ASP A 289 -17.92 -18.21 -1.10
C ASP A 289 -17.34 -17.30 -2.20
N LEU A 290 -17.95 -16.13 -2.43
CA LEU A 290 -17.56 -15.13 -3.41
C LEU A 290 -17.28 -13.78 -2.72
N VAL A 291 -16.56 -12.91 -3.43
CA VAL A 291 -16.42 -11.48 -3.11
C VAL A 291 -17.28 -10.70 -4.10
N PHE A 292 -18.07 -9.73 -3.63
CA PHE A 292 -18.82 -8.85 -4.54
C PHE A 292 -18.08 -7.51 -4.65
N GLY A 293 -17.43 -7.30 -5.78
CA GLY A 293 -16.79 -6.06 -6.15
C GLY A 293 -17.73 -5.18 -6.98
N TYR A 294 -17.61 -3.86 -6.85
CA TYR A 294 -18.25 -2.93 -7.78
C TYR A 294 -17.30 -1.81 -8.21
N VAL A 295 -17.52 -1.22 -9.38
CA VAL A 295 -16.76 -0.05 -9.85
C VAL A 295 -17.59 0.79 -10.82
N GLY A 296 -17.55 2.12 -10.67
CA GLY A 296 -18.06 3.03 -11.68
C GLY A 296 -16.99 3.46 -12.70
N VAL A 297 -17.35 3.57 -13.98
CA VAL A 297 -16.46 4.10 -15.05
C VAL A 297 -16.01 5.52 -14.71
N LYS A 298 -16.92 6.39 -14.24
CA LYS A 298 -16.56 7.75 -13.80
C LYS A 298 -15.56 7.78 -12.61
N GLN A 299 -15.38 6.67 -11.89
CA GLN A 299 -14.48 6.54 -10.75
C GLN A 299 -13.14 5.89 -11.11
N TRP A 300 -13.14 4.87 -11.99
CA TRP A 300 -11.90 4.21 -12.45
C TRP A 300 -12.00 3.63 -13.88
N ASP A 301 -12.31 4.50 -14.84
CA ASP A 301 -12.35 4.27 -16.29
C ASP A 301 -11.24 3.32 -16.79
N GLU A 302 -9.99 3.61 -16.47
CA GLU A 302 -8.81 2.81 -16.84
C GLU A 302 -8.98 1.32 -16.52
N PHE A 303 -9.51 0.99 -15.32
CA PHE A 303 -9.72 -0.37 -14.85
C PHE A 303 -11.00 -0.99 -15.43
N ALA A 304 -12.10 -0.23 -15.52
CA ALA A 304 -13.35 -0.68 -16.11
C ALA A 304 -13.17 -1.08 -17.59
N ASN A 305 -12.45 -0.26 -18.36
CA ASN A 305 -12.11 -0.53 -19.76
C ASN A 305 -11.36 -1.86 -19.95
N THR A 306 -10.59 -2.33 -18.96
CA THR A 306 -9.87 -3.63 -19.09
C THR A 306 -10.82 -4.82 -19.24
N PHE A 307 -12.03 -4.74 -18.67
CA PHE A 307 -13.09 -5.75 -18.83
C PHE A 307 -14.01 -5.46 -20.03
N GLY A 308 -13.60 -4.56 -20.92
CA GLY A 308 -14.37 -4.11 -22.07
C GLY A 308 -15.69 -3.45 -21.66
N ALA A 309 -15.64 -2.53 -20.70
CA ALA A 309 -16.74 -1.64 -20.35
C ALA A 309 -16.46 -0.25 -20.93
N ASN A 310 -17.00 0.01 -22.11
CA ASN A 310 -16.79 1.21 -22.93
C ASN A 310 -18.12 1.94 -23.20
N GLU A 311 -18.11 2.98 -24.04
CA GLU A 311 -19.31 3.77 -24.41
C GLU A 311 -20.47 2.93 -25.00
N ASP A 312 -20.18 1.81 -25.69
CA ASP A 312 -21.20 0.90 -26.24
C ASP A 312 -21.76 -0.12 -25.20
N THR A 313 -21.30 -0.09 -23.95
CA THR A 313 -21.63 -1.12 -22.95
C THR A 313 -22.97 -0.85 -22.27
N ASN A 314 -23.87 -1.83 -22.32
CA ASN A 314 -25.08 -1.81 -21.50
C ASN A 314 -24.72 -2.00 -20.01
N PHE A 315 -24.83 -0.93 -19.23
CA PHE A 315 -24.60 -0.94 -17.78
C PHE A 315 -25.89 -1.19 -17.01
N PRO A 316 -25.85 -1.86 -15.84
CA PRO A 316 -24.67 -2.44 -15.18
C PRO A 316 -24.25 -3.79 -15.78
N LYS A 317 -22.95 -4.03 -15.85
CA LYS A 317 -22.31 -5.25 -16.41
C LYS A 317 -21.76 -6.16 -15.31
N LEU A 318 -22.02 -7.46 -15.36
CA LEU A 318 -21.53 -8.44 -14.37
C LEU A 318 -20.54 -9.43 -14.97
N ILE A 319 -19.44 -9.68 -14.25
CA ILE A 319 -18.42 -10.66 -14.59
C ILE A 319 -17.97 -11.46 -13.34
N ILE A 320 -17.37 -12.63 -13.57
CA ILE A 320 -16.60 -13.38 -12.57
C ILE A 320 -15.11 -13.21 -12.89
N TRP A 321 -14.31 -12.81 -11.91
CA TRP A 321 -12.88 -12.54 -12.07
C TRP A 321 -12.08 -13.07 -10.87
N ASN A 322 -10.82 -13.45 -11.10
CA ASN A 322 -9.98 -14.12 -10.10
C ASN A 322 -8.76 -13.26 -9.65
N GLY A 323 -8.62 -12.03 -10.16
CA GLY A 323 -7.34 -11.29 -10.12
C GLY A 323 -6.41 -11.59 -11.30
N ASP A 324 -6.73 -12.58 -12.14
CA ASP A 324 -5.95 -12.95 -13.33
C ASP A 324 -6.15 -11.99 -14.53
N GLU A 325 -5.39 -12.18 -15.60
CA GLU A 325 -5.65 -11.59 -16.94
C GLU A 325 -6.94 -12.13 -17.61
N GLN A 326 -7.70 -12.97 -16.92
CA GLN A 326 -8.82 -13.73 -17.44
C GLN A 326 -10.06 -13.51 -16.57
N TYR A 327 -11.19 -13.23 -17.22
CA TYR A 327 -12.49 -13.13 -16.59
C TYR A 327 -13.51 -13.97 -17.35
N PHE A 328 -14.67 -14.18 -16.73
CA PHE A 328 -15.77 -14.93 -17.30
C PHE A 328 -17.03 -14.09 -17.28
N THR A 329 -17.81 -14.16 -18.35
CA THR A 329 -19.20 -13.67 -18.37
C THR A 329 -20.14 -14.86 -18.32
N VAL A 330 -21.35 -14.68 -17.78
CA VAL A 330 -22.36 -15.73 -17.72
C VAL A 330 -23.31 -15.57 -18.90
N ILE A 331 -23.45 -16.63 -19.70
CA ILE A 331 -24.15 -16.58 -20.99
C ILE A 331 -25.62 -16.21 -20.77
N GLY A 332 -26.06 -15.10 -21.38
CA GLY A 332 -27.40 -14.54 -21.26
C GLY A 332 -27.62 -13.61 -20.06
N TYR A 333 -26.60 -13.36 -19.24
CA TYR A 333 -26.70 -12.58 -17.99
C TYR A 333 -25.54 -11.58 -17.83
N GLU A 334 -24.96 -11.07 -18.93
CA GLU A 334 -23.78 -10.18 -18.88
C GLU A 334 -24.11 -8.75 -18.40
N SER A 335 -25.36 -8.31 -18.53
CA SER A 335 -25.86 -7.02 -18.02
C SER A 335 -27.18 -7.22 -17.26
N LEU A 336 -27.50 -6.33 -16.31
CA LEU A 336 -28.84 -6.29 -15.71
C LEU A 336 -29.72 -5.28 -16.46
N ASP A 337 -30.98 -5.61 -16.64
CA ASP A 337 -32.03 -4.64 -16.98
C ASP A 337 -32.39 -3.81 -15.72
N GLU A 338 -32.74 -2.54 -15.90
CA GLU A 338 -33.26 -1.66 -14.84
C GLU A 338 -34.79 -1.70 -14.70
N GLU A 339 -35.51 -2.24 -15.70
CA GLU A 339 -36.97 -2.43 -15.68
C GLU A 339 -37.41 -3.79 -15.10
N GLU A 340 -36.52 -4.81 -15.08
CA GLU A 340 -36.77 -6.12 -14.44
C GLU A 340 -36.25 -6.20 -12.98
N ASP A 341 -36.66 -7.24 -12.23
CA ASP A 341 -36.12 -7.53 -10.89
C ASP A 341 -34.63 -7.94 -10.95
N GLN A 342 -33.76 -6.96 -10.71
CA GLN A 342 -32.31 -7.13 -10.58
C GLN A 342 -31.91 -8.19 -9.55
N SER A 343 -32.72 -8.44 -8.51
CA SER A 343 -32.45 -9.47 -7.50
C SER A 343 -32.50 -10.88 -8.11
N SER A 344 -33.55 -11.16 -8.89
CA SER A 344 -33.68 -12.39 -9.68
C SER A 344 -32.61 -12.49 -10.77
N GLN A 345 -32.27 -11.40 -11.45
CA GLN A 345 -31.21 -11.39 -12.46
C GLN A 345 -29.82 -11.74 -11.87
N ILE A 346 -29.43 -11.11 -10.74
CA ILE A 346 -28.20 -11.45 -10.01
C ILE A 346 -28.22 -12.93 -9.57
N SER A 347 -29.37 -13.44 -9.12
CA SER A 347 -29.51 -14.84 -8.71
C SER A 347 -29.29 -15.81 -9.88
N ARG A 348 -29.89 -15.53 -11.05
CA ARG A 348 -29.71 -16.32 -12.30
C ARG A 348 -28.28 -16.25 -12.85
N PHE A 349 -27.59 -15.11 -12.68
CA PHE A 349 -26.17 -14.97 -12.99
C PHE A 349 -25.30 -15.89 -12.12
N LEU A 350 -25.53 -15.90 -10.80
CA LEU A 350 -24.79 -16.75 -9.86
C LEU A 350 -25.08 -18.25 -10.07
N GLU A 351 -26.33 -18.59 -10.41
CA GLU A 351 -26.74 -19.93 -10.82
C GLU A 351 -26.02 -20.36 -12.10
N GLY A 352 -26.06 -19.55 -13.17
CA GLY A 352 -25.36 -19.84 -14.42
C GLY A 352 -23.85 -19.93 -14.29
N TYR A 353 -23.24 -19.16 -13.38
CA TYR A 353 -21.84 -19.35 -12.98
C TYR A 353 -21.60 -20.74 -12.37
N ARG A 354 -22.44 -21.16 -11.40
CA ARG A 354 -22.32 -22.46 -10.73
C ARG A 354 -22.61 -23.66 -11.64
N GLU A 355 -23.50 -23.49 -12.62
CA GLU A 355 -23.75 -24.46 -13.70
C GLU A 355 -22.64 -24.51 -14.75
N GLY A 356 -21.67 -23.58 -14.72
CA GLY A 356 -20.58 -23.52 -15.71
C GLY A 356 -20.98 -22.92 -17.06
N ARG A 357 -22.13 -22.23 -17.16
CA ARG A 357 -22.61 -21.53 -18.38
C ARG A 357 -21.86 -20.22 -18.61
N MET A 358 -20.54 -20.31 -18.75
CA MET A 358 -19.62 -19.18 -18.85
C MET A 358 -18.98 -19.06 -20.24
N GLU A 359 -18.79 -17.83 -20.71
CA GLU A 359 -17.82 -17.50 -21.76
C GLU A 359 -16.55 -16.92 -21.14
N LYS A 360 -15.37 -17.35 -21.61
CA LYS A 360 -14.07 -16.90 -21.11
C LYS A 360 -13.54 -15.74 -21.96
N LYS A 361 -13.16 -14.64 -21.31
CA LYS A 361 -12.67 -13.41 -21.95
C LYS A 361 -11.32 -13.00 -21.35
N MET A 362 -10.45 -12.42 -22.18
CA MET A 362 -9.18 -11.82 -21.74
C MET A 362 -9.39 -10.35 -21.42
N ILE A 363 -8.69 -9.82 -20.40
CA ILE A 363 -8.65 -8.38 -20.17
C ILE A 363 -7.92 -7.63 -21.31
N LYS A 364 -8.18 -6.34 -21.44
CA LYS A 364 -7.56 -5.43 -22.42
C LYS A 364 -6.68 -4.41 -21.69
N GLY A 365 -5.40 -4.31 -22.02
CA GLY A 365 -4.49 -3.33 -21.40
C GLY A 365 -3.68 -3.91 -20.23
N PRO A 366 -3.38 -3.13 -19.18
CA PRO A 366 -2.48 -3.55 -18.09
C PRO A 366 -3.01 -4.76 -17.30
N SER A 367 -2.11 -5.59 -16.81
CA SER A 367 -2.44 -6.72 -15.94
C SER A 367 -2.87 -6.25 -14.54
N PHE A 368 -3.50 -7.14 -13.76
CA PHE A 368 -3.72 -6.90 -12.33
C PHE A 368 -2.42 -6.58 -11.58
N MET A 369 -1.34 -7.26 -11.95
CA MET A 369 -0.01 -7.05 -11.36
C MET A 369 0.56 -5.67 -11.68
N ASP A 370 0.17 -5.06 -12.80
CA ASP A 370 0.55 -3.69 -13.15
C ASP A 370 -0.14 -2.65 -12.24
N TYR A 371 -1.45 -2.82 -11.97
CA TYR A 371 -2.18 -1.97 -11.02
C TYR A 371 -1.67 -2.09 -9.58
N MET A 372 -1.13 -3.26 -9.21
CA MET A 372 -0.45 -3.49 -7.93
C MET A 372 0.96 -2.87 -7.90
N ASN A 373 1.74 -2.99 -8.98
CA ASN A 373 3.15 -2.58 -9.07
C ASN A 373 3.35 -1.16 -9.62
N VAL A 374 2.68 -0.17 -9.03
CA VAL A 374 2.79 1.27 -9.38
C VAL A 374 4.22 1.81 -9.30
N ILE A 375 5.13 1.13 -8.59
CA ILE A 375 6.57 1.47 -8.52
C ILE A 375 7.37 0.88 -9.70
N GLY A 376 6.97 -0.28 -10.22
CA GLY A 376 7.72 -1.04 -11.21
C GLY A 376 7.65 -0.46 -12.62
N ILE A 377 6.44 -0.16 -13.11
CA ILE A 377 6.20 0.19 -14.53
C ILE A 377 6.98 1.45 -14.95
N ALA A 378 6.91 2.51 -14.12
CA ALA A 378 7.65 3.74 -14.37
C ALA A 378 9.18 3.49 -14.39
N ALA A 379 9.69 2.67 -13.47
CA ALA A 379 11.10 2.29 -13.43
C ALA A 379 11.50 1.46 -14.67
N VAL A 380 10.66 0.52 -15.12
CA VAL A 380 10.91 -0.28 -16.33
C VAL A 380 10.93 0.58 -17.58
N PHE A 381 9.97 1.51 -17.77
CA PHE A 381 10.02 2.45 -18.89
C PHE A 381 11.23 3.38 -18.82
N ILE A 382 11.62 3.86 -17.63
CA ILE A 382 12.86 4.64 -17.46
C ILE A 382 14.09 3.81 -17.81
N ILE A 383 14.18 2.53 -17.39
CA ILE A 383 15.30 1.63 -17.72
C ILE A 383 15.35 1.38 -19.23
N VAL A 384 14.23 1.06 -19.88
CA VAL A 384 14.16 0.85 -21.34
C VAL A 384 14.54 2.12 -22.10
N PHE A 385 14.09 3.29 -21.64
CA PHE A 385 14.43 4.59 -22.22
C PHE A 385 15.93 4.95 -22.03
N LEU A 386 16.50 4.70 -20.85
CA LEU A 386 17.92 4.86 -20.59
C LEU A 386 18.79 3.90 -21.41
N VAL A 387 18.36 2.64 -21.57
CA VAL A 387 19.04 1.67 -22.45
C VAL A 387 18.95 2.10 -23.92
N ALA A 388 17.80 2.60 -24.38
CA ALA A 388 17.64 3.14 -25.73
C ALA A 388 18.53 4.37 -25.96
N ILE A 389 18.63 5.29 -25.00
CA ILE A 389 19.55 6.44 -25.04
C ILE A 389 21.00 5.98 -25.04
N LEU A 390 21.40 5.02 -24.20
CA LEU A 390 22.76 4.47 -24.18
C LEU A 390 23.11 3.75 -25.49
N MET A 391 22.16 3.07 -26.12
CA MET A 391 22.32 2.48 -27.46
C MET A 391 22.44 3.57 -28.53
N LEU A 392 21.67 4.66 -28.45
CA LEU A 392 21.76 5.79 -29.38
C LEU A 392 23.12 6.50 -29.26
N ILE A 393 23.55 6.81 -28.04
CA ILE A 393 24.86 7.41 -27.73
C ILE A 393 25.99 6.50 -28.22
N ARG A 394 25.92 5.19 -27.97
CA ARG A 394 26.91 4.24 -28.51
C ARG A 394 26.92 4.24 -30.04
N ARG A 395 25.76 4.25 -30.69
CA ARG A 395 25.64 4.26 -32.16
C ARG A 395 26.23 5.52 -32.78
N LEU A 396 26.08 6.68 -32.13
CA LEU A 396 26.69 7.94 -32.52
C LEU A 396 28.21 7.95 -32.26
N SER A 397 28.64 7.42 -31.10
CA SER A 397 30.07 7.28 -30.75
C SER A 397 30.82 6.30 -31.67
N THR A 398 30.16 5.28 -32.21
CA THR A 398 30.73 4.36 -33.23
C THR A 398 30.81 4.96 -34.64
N HIS A 399 30.81 6.28 -34.79
CA HIS A 399 30.88 6.95 -36.10
C HIS A 399 32.06 7.90 -36.30
N ASP A 400 32.96 8.05 -35.31
CA ASP A 400 34.11 8.98 -35.39
C ASP A 400 35.50 8.30 -35.36
N ASP A 401 35.58 7.01 -34.95
CA ASP A 401 36.84 6.27 -34.78
C ASP A 401 37.02 5.08 -35.76
N ASN A 402 36.88 5.31 -37.07
CA ASN A 402 37.48 4.38 -38.06
C ASN A 402 37.70 4.93 -39.48
N LYS A 403 38.83 5.63 -39.70
CA LYS A 403 39.59 5.56 -40.97
C LYS A 403 41.08 5.79 -40.70
N PRO A 404 42.00 5.21 -41.49
CA PRO A 404 43.42 5.21 -41.17
C PRO A 404 44.08 6.55 -41.49
N ARG A 405 45.08 6.92 -40.70
CA ARG A 405 46.13 7.81 -41.21
C ARG A 405 46.86 7.08 -42.35
N LYS A 406 47.03 7.80 -43.46
CA LYS A 406 48.01 7.46 -44.49
C LYS A 406 48.81 8.73 -44.75
N ASP A 407 50.11 8.59 -44.77
CA ASP A 407 51.05 9.70 -44.72
C ASP A 407 51.11 10.43 -46.07
N ILE A 408 51.27 11.76 -46.01
CA ILE A 408 51.63 12.62 -47.12
C ILE A 408 52.74 13.54 -46.59
N TYR A 409 53.83 13.64 -47.34
CA TYR A 409 54.92 14.58 -47.11
C TYR A 409 54.61 15.88 -47.87
N ASP A 410 55.12 17.00 -47.37
CA ASP A 410 55.49 18.14 -48.22
C ASP A 410 57.00 18.02 -48.52
N ASP A 411 57.41 18.42 -49.72
CA ASP A 411 58.80 18.37 -50.21
C ASP A 411 59.66 19.53 -49.66
N ASP A 412 60.99 19.43 -49.81
CA ASP A 412 61.75 20.37 -50.65
C ASP A 412 63.25 19.97 -50.78
N ASP A 413 63.78 20.25 -51.97
CA ASP A 413 65.20 20.38 -52.41
C ASP A 413 66.20 19.19 -52.54
N ASP A 414 66.91 19.24 -53.69
CA ASP A 414 68.27 18.77 -54.06
C ASP A 414 68.64 17.28 -54.33
N ASP A 415 68.44 16.89 -55.61
CA ASP A 415 69.50 16.58 -56.62
C ASP A 415 69.77 15.11 -57.12
N GLU A 416 70.17 15.02 -58.41
CA GLU A 416 70.66 13.91 -59.28
C GLU A 416 69.90 12.55 -59.37
N GLY A 417 69.47 12.09 -60.59
CA GLY A 417 69.05 10.68 -60.78
C GLY A 417 68.23 10.18 -62.00
N GLU A 418 68.59 10.54 -63.26
CA GLU A 418 68.35 9.80 -64.54
C GLU A 418 66.97 9.18 -65.00
N GLU A 419 66.62 9.52 -66.26
CA GLU A 419 65.91 8.76 -67.35
C GLU A 419 64.36 8.49 -67.40
N GLU A 420 63.75 9.04 -68.48
CA GLU A 420 62.69 8.53 -69.40
C GLU A 420 61.30 8.00 -68.91
N SER A 421 60.16 8.22 -69.61
CA SER A 421 59.81 9.15 -70.72
C SER A 421 58.27 9.20 -70.99
N SER A 422 57.71 10.35 -71.39
CA SER A 422 56.39 10.57 -72.08
C SER A 422 55.08 10.11 -71.37
N ALA A 423 53.86 10.61 -71.61
CA ALA A 423 53.25 11.87 -72.11
C ALA A 423 51.71 11.79 -71.81
N GLU A 424 50.81 12.77 -72.00
CA GLU A 424 50.88 14.11 -72.62
C GLU A 424 50.00 15.16 -71.87
N SER A 425 48.81 15.54 -72.36
CA SER A 425 47.89 16.60 -71.86
C SER A 425 46.46 16.42 -72.47
N PRO A 426 45.45 17.35 -72.41
CA PRO A 426 45.30 18.64 -71.68
C PRO A 426 43.89 18.90 -71.01
N GLU A 427 43.75 20.04 -70.30
CA GLU A 427 42.60 21.03 -70.18
C GLU A 427 41.11 20.60 -70.02
N SER A 428 40.16 21.35 -69.41
CA SER A 428 40.03 22.53 -68.49
C SER A 428 38.54 22.60 -67.97
N ASP A 429 37.86 23.60 -67.36
CA ASP A 429 38.10 25.02 -66.96
C ASP A 429 36.99 25.58 -65.98
N TYR A 430 37.09 26.86 -65.57
CA TYR A 430 36.06 27.90 -65.21
C TYR A 430 34.74 27.60 -64.41
N GLU A 431 34.09 28.50 -63.61
CA GLU A 431 34.39 29.84 -62.99
C GLU A 431 33.47 30.12 -61.73
N VAL A 432 33.55 31.32 -61.14
CA VAL A 432 33.18 31.78 -59.77
C VAL A 432 31.91 32.68 -59.69
N ARG A 433 31.14 32.68 -58.56
CA ARG A 433 30.53 33.88 -57.85
C ARG A 433 29.64 33.49 -56.63
N LYS A 434 29.76 34.13 -55.43
CA LYS A 434 29.16 35.41 -54.89
C LYS A 434 27.61 35.39 -54.71
N LYS A 435 26.97 35.98 -53.67
CA LYS A 435 27.40 36.65 -52.40
C LYS A 435 26.20 36.69 -51.40
N GLU A 436 26.42 37.33 -50.23
CA GLU A 436 25.48 38.01 -49.26
C GLU A 436 24.07 38.41 -49.76
N ASP A 437 23.07 38.65 -48.89
CA ASP A 437 23.07 38.93 -47.42
C ASP A 437 22.41 37.85 -46.55
#